data_AF-A0A8I6XFE3-F1
#
_entry.id   AF-A0A8I6XFE3-F1
#
_cell.length_a   1.000
_cell.length_b   1.000
_cell.length_c   1.000
_cell.angle_alpha   90.00
_cell.angle_beta   90.00
_cell.angle_gamma   90.00
#
_symmetry.space_group_name_H-M   'P 1'
#
loop_
_entity.id
_entity.type
_entity.pdbx_description
1 polymer ?
#
loop_
_entity_poly.entity_id
_entity_poly.type
_entity_poly.pdbx_seq_one_letter_code
_entity_poly.pdbx_strand_id
1 'polypeptide(L)'
;MQEQITVIGDICKESHKTFESFFKDDDTTSVASVMKEAIACGAIEGSDEHFIASELFTKREQREMFLSMSVDTRLGWLRRKFSVKCHLTVTVMTKTIMK
;
A
#
# COMPACT_ATOMS: atom_id res chain seq x y z
N MET A 1 30.26 -12.13 -38.68
CA MET A 1 30.87 -11.87 -37.35
C MET A 1 30.28 -10.64 -36.68
N GLN A 2 30.17 -9.50 -37.38
CA GLN A 2 29.50 -8.28 -36.90
C GLN A 2 27.99 -8.48 -36.58
N GLU A 3 27.27 -9.24 -37.40
CA GLU A 3 25.83 -9.50 -37.23
C GLU A 3 25.47 -10.24 -35.93
N GLN A 4 26.33 -11.14 -35.45
CA GLN A 4 26.06 -11.86 -34.20
C GLN A 4 26.26 -10.96 -32.97
N ILE A 5 27.16 -9.99 -33.04
CA ILE A 5 27.38 -9.02 -31.96
C ILE A 5 26.17 -8.08 -31.84
N THR A 6 25.57 -7.67 -32.96
CA THR A 6 24.33 -6.86 -32.96
C THR A 6 23.15 -7.62 -32.36
N VAL A 7 22.97 -8.89 -32.72
CA VAL A 7 21.90 -9.74 -32.15
C VAL A 7 22.01 -9.86 -30.62
N ILE A 8 23.23 -10.07 -30.11
CA ILE A 8 23.47 -10.15 -28.66
C ILE A 8 23.16 -8.81 -27.98
N GLY A 9 23.54 -7.68 -28.60
CA GLY A 9 23.24 -6.34 -28.08
C GLY A 9 21.74 -6.07 -27.96
N ASP A 10 20.96 -6.50 -28.95
CA ASP A 10 19.51 -6.35 -28.96
C ASP A 10 18.85 -7.24 -27.90
N ILE A 11 19.29 -8.50 -27.76
CA ILE A 11 18.80 -9.41 -26.70
C ILE A 11 19.09 -8.85 -25.31
N CYS A 12 20.29 -8.29 -25.07
CA CYS A 12 20.63 -7.66 -23.80
C CYS A 12 19.73 -6.45 -23.50
N LYS A 13 19.43 -5.63 -24.52
CA LYS A 13 18.52 -4.48 -24.38
C LYS A 13 17.09 -4.89 -24.08
N GLU A 14 16.57 -5.86 -24.81
CA GLU A 14 15.22 -6.42 -24.62
C GLU A 14 15.11 -7.04 -23.23
N SER A 15 16.05 -7.90 -22.85
CA SER A 15 16.08 -8.55 -21.54
C SER A 15 16.17 -7.53 -20.40
N HIS A 16 16.97 -6.47 -20.57
CA HIS A 16 17.08 -5.40 -19.59
C HIS A 16 15.77 -4.60 -19.46
N LYS A 17 15.09 -4.29 -20.56
CA LYS A 17 13.77 -3.64 -20.54
C LYS A 17 12.72 -4.52 -19.86
N THR A 18 12.68 -5.81 -20.16
CA THR A 18 11.77 -6.77 -19.51
C THR A 18 12.05 -6.86 -18.02
N PHE A 19 13.32 -6.94 -17.62
CA PHE A 19 13.73 -6.96 -16.22
C PHE A 19 13.36 -5.65 -15.50
N GLU A 20 13.58 -4.49 -16.12
CA GLU A 20 13.14 -3.20 -15.56
C GLU A 20 11.61 -3.10 -15.46
N SER A 21 10.87 -3.60 -16.45
CA SER A 21 9.39 -3.56 -16.40
C SER A 21 8.83 -4.40 -15.25
N PHE A 22 9.52 -5.47 -14.86
CA PHE A 22 9.16 -6.31 -13.71
C PHE A 22 9.20 -5.55 -12.38
N PHE A 23 10.04 -4.51 -12.27
CA PHE A 23 10.11 -3.66 -11.08
C PHE A 23 9.36 -2.33 -11.24
N LYS A 24 9.04 -1.90 -12.47
CA LYS A 24 8.30 -0.66 -12.72
C LYS A 24 6.83 -0.71 -12.29
N ASP A 25 6.23 -1.89 -12.16
CA ASP A 25 4.90 -2.03 -11.57
C ASP A 25 4.90 -1.89 -10.03
N ASP A 26 6.06 -1.88 -9.37
CA ASP A 26 6.17 -1.75 -7.89
C ASP A 26 6.08 -0.30 -7.38
N ASP A 27 6.21 0.69 -8.27
CA ASP A 27 6.04 2.11 -7.92
C ASP A 27 4.56 2.54 -7.87
N THR A 28 3.62 1.67 -8.27
CA THR A 28 2.21 2.05 -8.44
C THR A 28 1.37 1.96 -7.18
N THR A 29 1.97 2.08 -5.98
CA THR A 29 1.32 2.88 -4.93
C THR A 29 2.27 3.22 -3.79
N SER A 30 3.08 4.25 -4.01
CA SER A 30 3.76 4.96 -2.92
C SER A 30 2.77 5.32 -1.79
N VAL A 31 3.27 5.45 -0.56
CA VAL A 31 2.44 5.85 0.60
C VAL A 31 1.66 7.12 0.28
N ALA A 32 2.31 8.10 -0.35
CA ALA A 32 1.70 9.36 -0.76
C ALA A 32 0.53 9.15 -1.75
N SER A 33 0.66 8.23 -2.69
CA SER A 33 -0.40 7.90 -3.65
C SER A 33 -1.62 7.27 -2.95
N VAL A 34 -1.41 6.28 -2.08
CA VAL A 34 -2.53 5.63 -1.37
C VAL A 34 -3.19 6.56 -0.35
N MET A 35 -2.44 7.46 0.28
CA MET A 35 -3.04 8.47 1.15
C MET A 35 -4.00 9.39 0.37
N LYS A 36 -3.67 9.77 -0.87
CA LYS A 36 -4.61 10.51 -1.74
C LYS A 36 -5.85 9.68 -2.07
N GLU A 37 -5.70 8.39 -2.33
CA GLU A 37 -6.83 7.48 -2.54
C GLU A 37 -7.72 7.37 -1.30
N ALA A 38 -7.14 7.31 -0.09
CA ALA A 38 -7.92 7.30 1.15
C ALA A 38 -8.74 8.59 1.32
N ILE A 39 -8.13 9.76 1.05
CA ILE A 39 -8.84 11.04 1.06
C ILE A 39 -9.96 11.04 0.01
N ALA A 40 -9.71 10.57 -1.21
CA ALA A 40 -10.72 10.46 -2.26
C ALA A 40 -11.89 9.55 -1.89
N CYS A 41 -11.65 8.54 -1.03
CA CYS A 41 -12.70 7.66 -0.48
C CYS A 41 -13.40 8.25 0.76
N GLY A 42 -13.05 9.46 1.20
CA GLY A 42 -13.70 10.15 2.32
C GLY A 42 -12.96 10.08 3.66
N ALA A 43 -11.71 9.63 3.70
CA ALA A 43 -10.87 9.72 4.90
C ALA A 43 -10.30 11.15 5.04
N ILE A 44 -11.10 12.04 5.62
CA ILE A 44 -10.79 13.46 5.79
C ILE A 44 -9.51 13.60 6.65
N GLU A 45 -8.60 14.50 6.26
CA GLU A 45 -7.39 14.78 7.05
C GLU A 45 -7.73 15.09 8.51
N GLY A 46 -7.09 14.38 9.43
CA GLY A 46 -7.34 14.47 10.88
C GLY A 46 -8.46 13.58 11.40
N SER A 47 -9.19 12.84 10.55
CA SER A 47 -10.14 11.82 10.99
C SER A 47 -9.43 10.54 11.45
N ASP A 48 -10.17 9.69 12.20
CA ASP A 48 -9.70 8.38 12.62
C ASP A 48 -9.30 7.49 11.42
N GLU A 49 -10.06 7.57 10.32
CA GLU A 49 -9.77 6.85 9.08
C GLU A 49 -8.48 7.35 8.41
N HIS A 50 -8.24 8.65 8.40
CA HIS A 50 -7.00 9.21 7.87
C HIS A 50 -5.80 8.85 8.75
N PHE A 51 -5.98 8.90 10.07
CA PHE A 51 -4.95 8.49 11.02
C PHE A 51 -4.57 7.01 10.84
N ILE A 52 -5.55 6.10 10.85
CA ILE A 52 -5.25 4.66 10.69
C ILE A 52 -4.68 4.34 9.30
N ALA A 53 -5.08 5.07 8.25
CA ALA A 53 -4.49 4.95 6.92
C ALA A 53 -2.98 5.27 6.95
N SER A 54 -2.59 6.36 7.63
CA SER A 54 -1.18 6.77 7.75
C SER A 54 -0.30 5.71 8.41
N GLU A 55 -0.85 4.96 9.38
CA GLU A 55 -0.14 3.85 10.02
C GLU A 55 -0.11 2.60 9.13
N LEU A 56 -1.25 2.24 8.52
CA LEU A 56 -1.38 1.02 7.72
C LEU A 56 -0.54 1.05 6.46
N PHE A 57 -0.53 2.18 5.73
CA PHE A 57 0.07 2.25 4.40
C PHE A 57 1.59 2.31 4.41
N THR A 58 2.23 2.39 5.58
CA THR A 58 3.66 2.09 5.72
C THR A 58 4.00 0.67 5.24
N LYS A 59 3.03 -0.26 5.25
CA LYS A 59 3.16 -1.65 4.83
C LYS A 59 2.57 -1.87 3.43
N ARG A 60 3.34 -2.49 2.54
CA ARG A 60 2.95 -2.75 1.15
C ARG A 60 1.68 -3.59 1.06
N GLU A 61 1.59 -4.63 1.86
CA GLU A 61 0.48 -5.59 1.82
C GLU A 61 -0.84 -4.92 2.22
N GLN A 62 -0.80 -3.91 3.10
CA GLN A 62 -2.00 -3.13 3.45
C GLN A 62 -2.42 -2.19 2.34
N ARG A 63 -1.46 -1.62 1.58
CA ARG A 63 -1.75 -0.80 0.40
C ARG A 63 -2.41 -1.64 -0.70
N GLU A 64 -1.83 -2.80 -1.00
CA GLU A 64 -2.39 -3.73 -1.98
C GLU A 64 -3.79 -4.20 -1.60
N MET A 65 -3.99 -4.59 -0.34
CA MET A 65 -5.32 -4.97 0.17
C MET A 65 -6.33 -3.83 0.00
N PHE A 66 -5.96 -2.61 0.40
CA PHE A 66 -6.83 -1.44 0.28
C PHE A 66 -7.21 -1.13 -1.18
N LEU A 67 -6.27 -1.24 -2.11
CA LEU A 67 -6.51 -0.93 -3.51
C LEU A 67 -7.29 -2.01 -4.25
N SER A 68 -7.17 -3.27 -3.81
CA SER A 68 -7.97 -4.39 -4.35
C SER A 68 -9.47 -4.26 -4.05
N MET A 69 -9.84 -3.45 -3.05
CA MET A 69 -11.22 -3.21 -2.66
C MET A 69 -11.89 -2.16 -3.56
N SER A 70 -13.22 -2.27 -3.72
CA SER A 70 -14.01 -1.24 -4.37
C SER A 70 -13.98 0.08 -3.58
N VAL A 71 -14.01 1.21 -4.30
CA VAL A 71 -13.90 2.57 -3.73
C VAL A 71 -14.89 2.78 -2.58
N ASP A 72 -16.15 2.38 -2.76
CA ASP A 72 -17.22 2.57 -1.76
C ASP A 72 -16.99 1.80 -0.44
N THR A 73 -16.16 0.76 -0.45
CA THR A 73 -15.93 -0.10 0.73
C THR A 73 -14.67 0.28 1.51
N ARG A 74 -13.77 1.05 0.90
CA ARG A 74 -12.46 1.43 1.45
C ARG A 74 -12.58 2.22 2.76
N LEU A 75 -13.49 3.20 2.82
CA LEU A 75 -13.70 3.99 4.04
C LEU A 75 -14.22 3.14 5.21
N GLY A 76 -15.19 2.26 4.95
CA GLY A 76 -15.70 1.33 5.96
C GLY A 76 -14.66 0.31 6.45
N TRP A 77 -13.69 -0.03 5.61
CA TRP A 77 -12.54 -0.84 6.02
C TRP A 77 -11.61 -0.10 6.96
N LEU A 78 -11.26 1.16 6.65
CA LEU A 78 -10.45 2.01 7.53
C LEU A 78 -11.11 2.20 8.90
N ARG A 79 -12.42 2.47 8.94
CA ARG A 79 -13.20 2.53 10.19
C ARG A 79 -13.03 1.28 11.04
N ARG A 80 -13.20 0.09 10.45
CA ARG A 80 -13.06 -1.19 11.15
C ARG A 80 -11.63 -1.40 11.66
N LYS A 81 -10.62 -1.04 10.88
CA LYS A 81 -9.21 -1.11 11.31
C LYS A 81 -8.95 -0.24 12.54
N PHE A 82 -9.48 0.98 12.54
CA PHE A 82 -9.37 1.88 13.70
C PHE A 82 -10.10 1.30 14.93
N SER A 83 -11.34 0.82 14.77
CA SER A 83 -12.10 0.21 15.87
C SER A 83 -11.36 -0.99 16.49
N VAL A 84 -10.76 -1.86 15.67
CA VAL A 84 -9.95 -2.99 16.16
C VAL A 84 -8.74 -2.50 16.95
N LYS A 85 -8.03 -1.47 16.45
CA LYS A 85 -6.89 -0.87 17.16
C LYS A 85 -7.31 -0.33 18.52
N CYS A 86 -8.38 0.46 18.59
CA CYS A 86 -8.89 1.01 19.86
C CYS A 86 -9.27 -0.09 20.85
N HIS A 87 -9.95 -1.15 20.39
CA HIS A 87 -10.35 -2.25 21.25
C HIS A 87 -9.13 -3.02 21.82
N LEU A 88 -8.10 -3.24 21.01
CA LEU A 88 -6.85 -3.86 21.45
C LEU A 88 -6.15 -3.00 22.51
N THR A 89 -6.07 -1.68 22.30
CA THR A 89 -5.45 -0.76 23.27
C THR A 89 -6.17 -0.77 24.61
N VAL A 90 -7.51 -0.72 24.62
CA VAL A 90 -8.30 -0.77 25.85
C VAL A 90 -8.09 -2.10 26.59
N THR A 91 -8.05 -3.22 25.86
CA THR A 91 -7.83 -4.55 26.45
C THR A 91 -6.44 -4.71 27.07
N VAL A 92 -5.41 -4.16 26.42
CA VAL A 92 -4.04 -4.19 26.96
C VAL A 92 -3.90 -3.30 28.20
N MET A 93 -4.47 -2.09 28.19
CA MET A 93 -4.41 -1.19 29.34
C MET A 93 -5.17 -1.77 30.55
N THR A 94 -6.38 -2.30 30.35
CA THR A 94 -7.15 -2.94 31.44
C THR A 94 -6.42 -4.14 32.05
N LYS A 95 -5.82 -5.01 31.24
CA LYS A 95 -4.99 -6.13 31.76
C LYS A 95 -3.72 -5.68 32.48
N THR A 96 -3.16 -4.53 32.12
CA THR A 96 -1.95 -3.99 32.77
C THR A 96 -2.27 -3.35 34.12
N ILE A 97 -3.44 -2.70 34.25
CA ILE A 97 -3.86 -2.05 35.50
C ILE A 97 -4.38 -3.07 36.54
N MET A 98 -4.89 -4.23 36.10
CA MET A 98 -5.39 -5.30 36.99
C MET A 98 -4.32 -6.29 37.47
N LYS A 99 -3.02 -6.01 37.25
CA LYS A 99 -1.89 -6.79 37.75
C LYS A 99 -1.15 -6.03 38.83
#